data_AF-G5HS86-F1
#
_entry.id   AF-G5HS86-F1
#
_cell.length_a   1.000
_cell.length_b   1.000
_cell.length_c   1.000
_cell.angle_alpha   90.00
_cell.angle_beta   90.00
_cell.angle_gamma   90.00
#
_symmetry.space_group_name_H-M   'P 1'
#
loop_
_entity.id
_entity.type
_entity.pdbx_description
1 polymer ?
#
loop_
_entity_poly.entity_id
_entity_poly.type
_entity_poly.pdbx_seq_one_letter_code
_entity_poly.pdbx_strand_id
1 'polypeptide(L)'
;MSQYLCPASAHAKKNKLEQGNIRFYSEKETDWLTGLYNREAMAQRITAYIRKGLSGTMIMLDLDHFKQVNDRYGHMAGDRLLQSVAAVLKKMAGSNSLVGRVGGDEFLIFISSDMPQEELMGRCRRIRERFQHVYLSQSTLIHLSLTVSGVTSTGFKRYEDMYDCVCRKVREIKRSEKQEKERGNGPVRRKPELVEPDMSLIADDLGEDDRGPGAYCQDYETFKQVYRLTERRLRREIRGVFLILFTLTDQDKCFLDMERQAREMERLGDGIRKSLRMGDLYTRYSSCQYLVMVSDINEEEAVMIARRISDVYYGGQENDGSVILRCSYPLKPEDKGWSV
;
A
#
# COMPACT_ATOMS: atom_id res chain seq x y z
N MET A 1 -32.74 50.40 40.28
CA MET A 1 -31.77 50.29 39.17
C MET A 1 -31.53 48.80 38.93
N SER A 2 -32.13 48.25 37.87
CA SER A 2 -31.98 46.85 37.46
C SER A 2 -31.03 46.82 36.27
N GLN A 3 -29.88 46.15 36.42
CA GLN A 3 -28.85 46.04 35.39
C GLN A 3 -29.04 44.72 34.64
N TYR A 4 -29.39 44.82 33.36
CA TYR A 4 -29.51 43.71 32.43
C TYR A 4 -28.12 43.11 32.13
N LEU A 5 -27.92 41.83 32.48
CA LEU A 5 -26.77 41.03 32.04
C LEU A 5 -27.06 40.42 30.66
N CYS A 6 -26.12 40.64 29.74
CA CYS A 6 -26.21 40.36 28.30
C CYS A 6 -26.21 38.83 27.98
N PRO A 7 -27.05 38.31 27.06
CA PRO A 7 -27.15 36.87 26.75
C PRO A 7 -26.02 36.28 25.90
N ALA A 8 -25.08 37.09 25.41
CA ALA A 8 -24.14 36.70 24.36
C ALA A 8 -23.11 35.63 24.78
N SER A 9 -22.79 35.50 26.07
CA SER A 9 -21.77 34.55 26.56
C SER A 9 -22.26 33.10 26.65
N ALA A 10 -23.57 32.88 26.80
CA ALA A 10 -24.16 31.55 26.89
C ALA A 10 -24.26 30.87 25.52
N HIS A 11 -24.50 31.64 24.45
CA HIS A 11 -24.61 31.14 23.08
C HIS A 11 -23.24 30.68 22.53
N ALA A 12 -22.16 31.42 22.82
CA ALA A 12 -20.81 31.06 22.38
C ALA A 12 -20.27 29.79 23.06
N LYS A 13 -20.61 29.55 24.34
CA LYS A 13 -20.26 28.31 25.04
C LYS A 13 -21.05 27.11 24.51
N LYS A 14 -22.34 27.27 24.22
CA LYS A 14 -23.20 26.21 23.66
C LYS A 14 -22.71 25.76 22.27
N ASN A 15 -22.34 26.71 21.39
CA ASN A 15 -21.77 26.38 20.08
C ASN A 15 -20.40 25.71 20.15
N LYS A 16 -19.52 26.07 21.11
CA LYS A 16 -18.22 25.37 21.30
C LYS A 16 -18.38 23.95 21.85
N LEU A 17 -19.36 23.72 22.73
CA LEU A 17 -19.70 22.39 23.24
C LEU A 17 -20.36 21.51 22.17
N GLU A 18 -21.23 22.08 21.34
CA GLU A 18 -21.84 21.38 20.20
C GLU A 18 -20.80 21.07 19.11
N GLN A 19 -19.90 22.00 18.78
CA GLN A 19 -18.79 21.76 17.85
C GLN A 19 -17.78 20.75 18.39
N GLY A 20 -17.49 20.77 19.69
CA GLY A 20 -16.68 19.75 20.36
C GLY A 20 -17.31 18.37 20.25
N ASN A 21 -18.60 18.25 20.58
CA ASN A 21 -19.35 17.00 20.46
C ASN A 21 -19.39 16.49 19.01
N ILE A 22 -19.65 17.35 18.01
CA ILE A 22 -19.65 16.96 16.59
C ILE A 22 -18.27 16.38 16.18
N ARG A 23 -17.17 16.93 16.69
CA ARG A 23 -15.81 16.43 16.45
C ARG A 23 -15.57 15.07 17.13
N PHE A 24 -16.00 14.91 18.39
CA PHE A 24 -15.93 13.63 19.13
C PHE A 24 -16.83 12.53 18.55
N TYR A 25 -17.99 12.86 17.97
CA TYR A 25 -18.84 11.89 17.26
C TYR A 25 -18.24 11.51 15.91
N SER A 26 -17.57 12.43 15.20
CA SER A 26 -16.92 12.14 13.92
C SER A 26 -15.78 11.11 14.03
N GLU A 27 -15.05 11.08 15.15
CA GLU A 27 -13.99 10.09 15.41
C GLU A 27 -14.52 8.68 15.69
N LYS A 28 -15.81 8.54 16.04
CA LYS A 28 -16.45 7.23 16.28
C LYS A 28 -17.17 6.65 15.08
N GLU A 29 -17.43 7.43 14.03
CA GLU A 29 -18.18 6.97 12.86
C GLU A 29 -17.30 6.51 11.70
N THR A 30 -16.01 6.85 11.71
CA THR A 30 -15.09 6.53 10.62
C THR A 30 -14.08 5.44 10.99
N ASP A 31 -13.64 4.67 10.00
CA ASP A 31 -12.49 3.78 10.10
C ASP A 31 -11.20 4.61 10.19
N TRP A 32 -10.38 4.33 11.20
CA TRP A 32 -9.19 5.13 11.52
C TRP A 32 -8.13 5.10 10.40
N LEU A 33 -8.06 4.02 9.63
CA LEU A 33 -7.06 3.86 8.58
C LEU A 33 -7.46 4.54 7.28
N THR A 34 -8.71 4.37 6.87
CA THR A 34 -9.19 4.76 5.55
C THR A 34 -10.00 6.07 5.54
N GLY A 35 -10.49 6.52 6.70
CA GLY A 35 -11.36 7.69 6.81
C GLY A 35 -12.75 7.50 6.18
N LEU A 36 -13.10 6.28 5.77
CA LEU A 36 -14.45 5.91 5.35
C LEU A 36 -15.34 5.65 6.56
N TYR A 37 -16.66 5.52 6.36
CA TYR A 37 -17.53 5.10 7.46
C TYR A 37 -17.12 3.70 7.96
N ASN A 38 -17.13 3.51 9.28
CA ASN A 38 -16.94 2.18 9.84
C ASN A 38 -18.23 1.35 9.75
N ARG A 39 -18.13 0.07 10.13
CA ARG A 39 -19.25 -0.88 10.11
C ARG A 39 -20.49 -0.38 10.85
N GLU A 40 -20.30 0.20 12.03
CA GLU A 40 -21.40 0.65 12.88
C GLU A 40 -22.13 1.84 12.24
N ALA A 41 -21.38 2.85 11.78
CA ALA A 41 -21.95 4.01 11.10
C ALA A 41 -22.68 3.64 9.81
N MET A 42 -22.13 2.72 9.00
CA MET A 42 -22.80 2.20 7.80
C MET A 42 -24.14 1.54 8.15
N ALA A 43 -24.15 0.64 9.14
CA ALA A 43 -25.35 -0.06 9.56
C ALA A 43 -26.43 0.92 10.05
N GLN A 44 -26.07 1.89 10.90
CA GLN A 44 -26.98 2.89 11.43
C GLN A 44 -27.60 3.75 10.32
N ARG A 45 -26.77 4.28 9.41
CA ARG A 45 -27.20 5.17 8.33
C ARG A 45 -28.10 4.47 7.32
N ILE A 46 -27.73 3.25 6.91
CA ILE A 46 -28.54 2.45 5.98
C ILE A 46 -29.85 2.03 6.64
N THR A 47 -29.82 1.62 7.92
CA THR A 47 -31.04 1.30 8.68
C THR A 47 -31.99 2.49 8.74
N ALA A 48 -31.49 3.69 9.02
CA ALA A 48 -32.30 4.90 9.04
C ALA A 48 -32.90 5.21 7.65
N TYR A 49 -32.17 4.92 6.57
CA TYR A 49 -32.64 5.09 5.20
C TYR A 49 -33.76 4.10 4.84
N ILE A 50 -33.57 2.81 5.12
CA ILE A 50 -34.56 1.75 4.89
C ILE A 50 -35.83 2.01 5.72
N ARG A 51 -35.70 2.44 6.98
CA ARG A 51 -36.84 2.75 7.87
C ARG A 51 -37.71 3.90 7.36
N LYS A 52 -37.18 4.79 6.52
CA LYS A 52 -37.95 5.85 5.85
C LYS A 52 -38.75 5.32 4.66
N GLY A 53 -38.70 4.02 4.36
CA GLY A 53 -39.32 3.42 3.18
C GLY A 53 -38.60 3.79 1.88
N LEU A 54 -37.38 4.34 1.97
CA LEU A 54 -36.59 4.70 0.80
C LEU A 54 -35.80 3.50 0.31
N SER A 55 -35.69 3.39 -1.01
CA SER A 55 -34.97 2.31 -1.66
C SER A 55 -33.58 2.72 -2.12
N GLY A 56 -32.67 1.74 -2.18
CA GLY A 56 -31.25 1.95 -2.43
C GLY A 56 -30.54 0.67 -2.81
N THR A 57 -29.32 0.82 -3.30
CA THR A 57 -28.50 -0.29 -3.80
C THR A 57 -27.26 -0.46 -2.93
N MET A 58 -27.02 -1.67 -2.44
CA MET A 58 -25.82 -2.04 -1.69
C MET A 58 -24.87 -2.82 -2.59
N ILE A 59 -23.61 -2.40 -2.61
CA ILE A 59 -22.52 -3.07 -3.33
C ILE A 59 -21.45 -3.42 -2.29
N MET A 60 -21.12 -4.70 -2.20
CA MET A 60 -20.03 -5.23 -1.39
C MET A 60 -18.83 -5.50 -2.27
N LEU A 61 -17.66 -5.14 -1.76
CA LEU A 61 -16.38 -5.39 -2.36
C LEU A 61 -15.50 -6.10 -1.34
N ASP A 62 -14.74 -7.09 -1.81
CA ASP A 62 -13.78 -7.83 -1.02
C ASP A 62 -12.48 -7.96 -1.82
N LEU A 63 -11.35 -7.58 -1.21
CA LEU A 63 -10.03 -7.66 -1.85
C LEU A 63 -9.54 -9.12 -1.85
N ASP A 64 -9.42 -9.71 -3.04
CA ASP A 64 -8.97 -11.09 -3.15
C ASP A 64 -7.51 -11.22 -2.75
N HIS A 65 -7.19 -12.25 -1.97
CA HIS A 65 -5.83 -12.55 -1.53
C HIS A 65 -5.13 -11.40 -0.76
N PHE A 66 -5.87 -10.49 -0.11
CA PHE A 66 -5.28 -9.39 0.66
C PHE A 66 -4.26 -9.84 1.71
N LYS A 67 -4.50 -10.99 2.36
CA LYS A 67 -3.51 -11.59 3.26
C LYS A 67 -2.17 -11.85 2.57
N GLN A 68 -2.17 -12.34 1.33
CA GLN A 68 -0.93 -12.57 0.57
C GLN A 68 -0.21 -11.26 0.23
N VAL A 69 -0.95 -10.17 0.03
CA VAL A 69 -0.35 -8.83 -0.13
C VAL A 69 0.38 -8.43 1.15
N ASN A 70 -0.26 -8.61 2.32
CA ASN A 70 0.39 -8.36 3.62
C ASN A 70 1.61 -9.25 3.84
N ASP A 71 1.49 -10.55 3.54
CA ASP A 71 2.56 -11.51 3.73
C ASP A 71 3.76 -11.22 2.80
N ARG A 72 3.51 -10.72 1.58
CA ARG A 72 4.55 -10.44 0.57
C ARG A 72 5.19 -9.06 0.69
N TYR A 73 4.41 -8.03 0.98
CA TYR A 73 4.85 -6.63 0.96
C TYR A 73 4.82 -5.95 2.33
N GLY A 74 4.40 -6.67 3.37
CA GLY A 74 4.28 -6.17 4.74
C GLY A 74 2.98 -5.42 5.01
N HIS A 75 2.60 -5.36 6.29
CA HIS A 75 1.36 -4.72 6.73
C HIS A 75 1.27 -3.23 6.35
N MET A 76 2.38 -2.49 6.39
CA MET A 76 2.39 -1.08 5.97
C MET A 76 2.06 -0.89 4.48
N ALA A 77 2.36 -1.87 3.63
CA ALA A 77 1.98 -1.83 2.23
C ALA A 77 0.49 -2.18 2.06
N GLY A 78 -0.01 -3.18 2.79
CA GLY A 78 -1.44 -3.48 2.83
C GLY A 78 -2.28 -2.30 3.33
N ASP A 79 -1.80 -1.57 4.34
CA ASP A 79 -2.47 -0.37 4.85
C ASP A 79 -2.57 0.72 3.79
N ARG A 80 -1.47 0.97 3.06
CA ARG A 80 -1.47 1.90 1.92
C ARG A 80 -2.41 1.45 0.80
N LEU A 81 -2.48 0.14 0.53
CA LEU A 81 -3.41 -0.40 -0.45
C LEU A 81 -4.86 -0.10 -0.06
N LEU A 82 -5.22 -0.34 1.20
CA LEU A 82 -6.56 -0.07 1.73
C LEU A 82 -6.92 1.41 1.62
N GLN A 83 -5.97 2.30 1.90
CA GLN A 83 -6.14 3.75 1.75
C GLN A 83 -6.34 4.15 0.28
N SER A 84 -5.56 3.60 -0.65
CA SER A 84 -5.70 3.84 -2.09
C SER A 84 -7.07 3.35 -2.60
N VAL A 85 -7.49 2.15 -2.21
CA VAL A 85 -8.82 1.61 -2.54
C VAL A 85 -9.91 2.53 -2.02
N ALA A 86 -9.84 2.93 -0.74
CA ALA A 86 -10.80 3.84 -0.14
C ALA A 86 -10.93 5.17 -0.89
N ALA A 87 -9.80 5.79 -1.26
CA ALA A 87 -9.78 7.05 -1.99
C ALA A 87 -10.45 6.94 -3.37
N VAL A 88 -10.20 5.84 -4.09
CA VAL A 88 -10.82 5.58 -5.40
C VAL A 88 -12.31 5.29 -5.25
N LEU A 89 -12.72 4.45 -4.29
CA LEU A 89 -14.13 4.14 -4.06
C LEU A 89 -14.93 5.39 -3.70
N LYS A 90 -14.39 6.25 -2.85
CA LYS A 90 -15.03 7.53 -2.47
C LYS A 90 -15.26 8.43 -3.68
N LYS A 91 -14.30 8.51 -4.61
CA LYS A 91 -14.44 9.26 -5.86
C LYS A 91 -15.46 8.63 -6.81
N MET A 92 -15.46 7.30 -6.95
CA MET A 92 -16.38 6.58 -7.84
C MET A 92 -17.83 6.57 -7.35
N ALA A 93 -18.05 6.57 -6.04
CA ALA A 93 -19.39 6.51 -5.46
C ALA A 93 -20.14 7.83 -5.59
N GLY A 94 -19.44 8.97 -5.62
CA GLY A 94 -20.04 10.30 -5.69
C GLY A 94 -20.66 10.77 -4.36
N SER A 95 -21.19 11.99 -4.33
CA SER A 95 -21.67 12.66 -3.12
C SER A 95 -22.94 12.07 -2.50
N ASN A 96 -23.75 11.36 -3.29
CA ASN A 96 -25.03 10.79 -2.85
C ASN A 96 -24.93 9.33 -2.38
N SER A 97 -23.71 8.87 -2.10
CA SER A 97 -23.45 7.49 -1.72
C SER A 97 -22.74 7.43 -0.37
N LEU A 98 -23.07 6.42 0.42
CA LEU A 98 -22.32 6.06 1.62
C LEU A 98 -21.23 5.08 1.21
N VAL A 99 -20.01 5.30 1.68
CA VAL A 99 -18.88 4.40 1.45
C VAL A 99 -18.25 4.07 2.80
N GLY A 100 -18.09 2.79 3.09
CA GLY A 100 -17.56 2.32 4.36
C GLY A 100 -16.63 1.14 4.22
N ARG A 101 -15.73 0.98 5.19
CA ARG A 101 -14.94 -0.23 5.41
C ARG A 101 -15.58 -1.00 6.56
N VAL A 102 -16.10 -2.19 6.24
CA VAL A 102 -16.96 -2.97 7.15
C VAL A 102 -16.23 -4.19 7.74
N GLY A 103 -15.10 -4.56 7.16
CA GLY A 103 -14.20 -5.62 7.63
C GLY A 103 -12.73 -5.25 7.41
N GLY A 104 -11.83 -6.23 7.54
CA GLY A 104 -10.39 -6.02 7.33
C GLY A 104 -10.07 -5.58 5.90
N ASP A 105 -10.65 -6.26 4.93
CA ASP A 105 -10.46 -6.10 3.48
C ASP A 105 -11.79 -5.95 2.73
N GLU A 106 -12.88 -5.73 3.48
CA GLU A 106 -14.25 -5.62 2.96
C GLU A 106 -14.71 -4.16 2.96
N PHE A 107 -15.23 -3.72 1.82
CA PHE A 107 -15.79 -2.38 1.61
C PHE A 107 -17.25 -2.46 1.17
N LEU A 108 -18.03 -1.47 1.57
CA LEU A 108 -19.45 -1.38 1.29
C LEU A 108 -19.77 -0.02 0.69
N ILE A 109 -20.49 -0.01 -0.43
CA ILE A 109 -21.09 1.19 -1.02
C ILE A 109 -22.60 1.05 -0.89
N PHE A 110 -23.27 2.09 -0.41
CA PHE A 110 -24.73 2.21 -0.46
C PHE A 110 -25.12 3.45 -1.24
N ILE A 111 -25.89 3.25 -2.30
CA ILE A 111 -26.37 4.30 -3.20
C ILE A 111 -27.85 4.52 -2.89
N SER A 112 -28.23 5.77 -2.64
CA SER A 112 -29.61 6.20 -2.35
C SER A 112 -30.52 6.20 -3.58
N SER A 113 -30.45 5.15 -4.39
CA SER A 113 -31.33 4.88 -5.53
C SER A 113 -31.37 3.39 -5.82
N ASP A 114 -32.55 2.88 -6.17
CA ASP A 114 -32.64 1.56 -6.79
C ASP A 114 -31.96 1.59 -8.16
N MET A 115 -31.23 0.52 -8.44
CA MET A 115 -30.50 0.33 -9.67
C MET A 115 -31.02 -0.94 -10.34
N PRO A 116 -31.46 -0.89 -11.61
CA PRO A 116 -31.80 -2.09 -12.36
C PRO A 116 -30.65 -3.09 -12.35
N GLN A 117 -30.97 -4.38 -12.35
CA GLN A 117 -29.97 -5.44 -12.20
C GLN A 117 -28.83 -5.36 -13.22
N GLU A 118 -29.15 -4.98 -14.48
CA GLU A 118 -28.16 -4.80 -15.54
C GLU A 118 -27.20 -3.63 -15.26
N GLU A 119 -27.73 -2.50 -14.79
CA GLU A 119 -26.91 -1.34 -14.40
C GLU A 119 -26.03 -1.66 -13.19
N LEU A 120 -26.57 -2.39 -12.21
CA LEU A 120 -25.83 -2.87 -11.04
C LEU A 120 -24.67 -3.77 -11.45
N MET A 121 -24.91 -4.74 -12.34
CA MET A 121 -23.86 -5.59 -12.88
C MET A 121 -22.80 -4.77 -13.64
N GLY A 122 -23.23 -3.80 -14.46
CA GLY A 122 -22.33 -2.88 -15.15
C GLY A 122 -21.47 -2.07 -14.18
N ARG A 123 -22.04 -1.60 -13.08
CA ARG A 123 -21.31 -0.84 -12.05
C ARG A 123 -20.32 -1.71 -11.28
N CYS A 124 -20.72 -2.93 -10.89
CA CYS A 124 -19.83 -3.93 -10.29
C CYS A 124 -18.64 -4.25 -11.21
N ARG A 125 -18.89 -4.39 -12.52
CA ARG A 125 -17.84 -4.65 -13.52
C ARG A 125 -16.84 -3.48 -13.61
N ARG A 126 -17.33 -2.24 -13.76
CA ARG A 126 -16.47 -1.05 -13.82
C ARG A 126 -15.62 -0.86 -12.57
N ILE A 127 -16.19 -1.15 -11.39
CA ILE A 127 -15.44 -1.14 -10.13
C ILE A 127 -14.31 -2.18 -10.21
N ARG A 128 -14.60 -3.43 -10.60
CA ARG A 128 -13.58 -4.48 -10.71
C ARG A 128 -12.47 -4.10 -11.69
N GLU A 129 -12.83 -3.65 -12.90
CA GLU A 129 -11.88 -3.22 -13.94
C GLU A 129 -10.99 -2.06 -13.48
N ARG A 130 -11.56 -1.08 -12.75
CA ARG A 130 -10.81 0.09 -12.27
C ARG A 130 -9.65 -0.27 -11.35
N PHE A 131 -9.76 -1.39 -10.64
CA PHE A 131 -8.78 -1.84 -9.67
C PHE A 131 -7.91 -3.00 -10.17
N GLN A 132 -8.04 -3.41 -11.44
CA GLN A 132 -7.13 -4.44 -12.00
C GLN A 132 -5.67 -4.06 -11.85
N HIS A 133 -5.36 -2.77 -11.99
CA HIS A 133 -4.01 -2.23 -11.83
C HIS A 133 -4.02 -1.11 -10.79
N VAL A 134 -3.37 -1.36 -9.64
CA VAL A 134 -3.29 -0.39 -8.54
C VAL A 134 -1.84 -0.21 -8.13
N TYR A 135 -1.44 1.05 -7.95
CA TYR A 135 -0.14 1.39 -7.40
C TYR A 135 -0.16 1.23 -5.88
N LEU A 136 0.67 0.31 -5.37
CA LEU A 136 0.93 0.09 -3.94
C LEU A 136 1.89 1.15 -3.38
N SER A 137 2.78 1.67 -4.24
CA SER A 137 3.72 2.75 -3.98
C SER A 137 3.97 3.54 -5.28
N GLN A 138 4.77 4.61 -5.24
CA GLN A 138 5.09 5.42 -6.43
C GLN A 138 5.67 4.59 -7.60
N SER A 139 6.22 3.41 -7.35
CA SER A 139 6.87 2.57 -8.37
C SER A 139 6.41 1.10 -8.37
N THR A 140 5.42 0.72 -7.55
CA THR A 140 4.97 -0.68 -7.44
C THR A 140 3.54 -0.83 -7.97
N LEU A 141 3.40 -1.30 -9.20
CA LEU A 141 2.11 -1.70 -9.75
C LEU A 141 1.79 -3.14 -9.29
N ILE A 142 0.60 -3.34 -8.72
CA ILE A 142 0.11 -4.68 -8.41
C ILE A 142 -1.17 -4.95 -9.18
N HIS A 143 -1.29 -6.21 -9.63
CA HIS A 143 -2.57 -6.71 -10.11
C HIS A 143 -3.46 -7.03 -8.91
N LEU A 144 -4.48 -6.20 -8.67
CA LEU A 144 -5.42 -6.40 -7.57
C LEU A 144 -6.73 -6.97 -8.12
N SER A 145 -7.11 -8.15 -7.63
CA SER A 145 -8.42 -8.73 -7.92
C SER A 145 -9.41 -8.39 -6.81
N LEU A 146 -10.65 -8.11 -7.20
CA LEU A 146 -11.74 -7.86 -6.27
C LEU A 146 -12.96 -8.69 -6.63
N THR A 147 -13.51 -9.34 -5.61
CA THR A 147 -14.86 -9.86 -5.69
C THR A 147 -15.84 -8.74 -5.38
N VAL A 148 -16.71 -8.43 -6.34
CA VAL A 148 -17.72 -7.36 -6.24
C VAL A 148 -19.10 -7.92 -6.54
N SER A 149 -20.06 -7.66 -5.66
CA SER A 149 -21.46 -8.06 -5.83
C SER A 149 -22.40 -7.04 -5.20
N GLY A 150 -23.67 -7.05 -5.60
CA GLY A 150 -24.66 -6.13 -5.05
C GLY A 150 -26.08 -6.68 -4.97
N VAL A 151 -26.90 -5.95 -4.21
CA VAL A 151 -28.33 -6.18 -4.02
C VAL A 151 -29.06 -4.84 -3.96
N THR A 152 -30.26 -4.77 -4.52
CA THR A 152 -31.18 -3.65 -4.27
C THR A 152 -31.91 -3.88 -2.95
N SER A 153 -32.36 -2.83 -2.29
CA SER A 153 -33.07 -2.91 -1.02
C SER A 153 -34.50 -3.42 -1.18
N THR A 154 -34.98 -3.58 -2.42
CA THR A 154 -36.29 -4.11 -2.73
C THR A 154 -36.48 -5.48 -2.07
N GLY A 155 -37.47 -5.60 -1.17
CA GLY A 155 -37.76 -6.83 -0.44
C GLY A 155 -37.00 -6.99 0.89
N PHE A 156 -36.13 -6.06 1.26
CA PHE A 156 -35.43 -6.06 2.55
C PHE A 156 -36.02 -5.02 3.50
N LYS A 157 -36.30 -5.41 4.75
CA LYS A 157 -36.80 -4.50 5.80
C LYS A 157 -35.72 -4.08 6.80
N ARG A 158 -34.58 -4.76 6.79
CA ARG A 158 -33.48 -4.55 7.74
C ARG A 158 -32.14 -4.55 7.02
N TYR A 159 -31.20 -3.77 7.55
CA TYR A 159 -29.83 -3.74 7.07
C TYR A 159 -29.17 -5.12 7.16
N GLU A 160 -29.38 -5.85 8.26
CA GLU A 160 -28.75 -7.16 8.49
C GLU A 160 -29.11 -8.16 7.37
N ASP A 161 -30.39 -8.23 7.00
CA ASP A 161 -30.87 -9.15 5.95
C ASP A 161 -30.24 -8.84 4.59
N MET A 162 -30.13 -7.54 4.27
CA MET A 162 -29.53 -7.06 3.02
C MET A 162 -28.01 -7.34 3.00
N TYR A 163 -27.33 -7.05 4.10
CA TYR A 163 -25.90 -7.30 4.28
C TYR A 163 -25.56 -8.78 4.17
N ASP A 164 -26.33 -9.64 4.84
CA ASP A 164 -26.13 -11.09 4.77
C ASP A 164 -26.39 -11.63 3.36
N CYS A 165 -27.36 -11.04 2.64
CA CYS A 165 -27.62 -11.41 1.25
C CYS A 165 -26.44 -11.11 0.33
N VAL A 166 -25.90 -9.90 0.39
CA VAL A 166 -24.76 -9.52 -0.46
C VAL A 166 -23.49 -10.30 -0.07
N CYS A 167 -23.25 -10.54 1.22
CA CYS A 167 -22.14 -11.36 1.69
C CYS A 167 -22.20 -12.79 1.13
N ARG A 168 -23.40 -13.38 1.09
CA ARG A 168 -23.58 -14.72 0.52
C ARG A 168 -23.22 -14.76 -0.96
N LYS A 169 -23.68 -13.77 -1.74
CA LYS A 169 -23.35 -13.67 -3.17
C LYS A 169 -21.84 -13.52 -3.41
N VAL A 170 -21.15 -12.71 -2.62
CA VAL A 170 -19.68 -12.58 -2.69
C VAL A 170 -19.00 -13.92 -2.41
N ARG A 171 -19.42 -14.65 -1.38
CA ARG A 171 -18.86 -15.97 -1.05
C ARG A 171 -19.14 -17.02 -2.13
N GLU A 172 -20.30 -16.97 -2.78
CA GLU A 172 -20.64 -17.85 -3.90
C GLU A 172 -19.71 -17.63 -5.08
N ILE A 173 -19.45 -16.36 -5.45
CA ILE A 173 -18.50 -16.01 -6.52
C ILE A 173 -17.09 -16.51 -6.19
N LYS A 174 -16.61 -16.27 -4.97
CA LYS A 174 -15.28 -16.76 -4.54
C LYS A 174 -15.17 -18.28 -4.58
N ARG A 175 -16.25 -18.99 -4.23
CA ARG A 175 -16.29 -20.46 -4.28
C ARG A 175 -16.28 -20.97 -5.72
N SER A 176 -17.03 -20.35 -6.64
CA SER A 176 -17.03 -20.76 -8.04
C SER A 176 -15.66 -20.55 -8.70
N GLU A 177 -15.02 -19.40 -8.47
CA GLU A 177 -13.70 -19.10 -9.04
C GLU A 177 -12.62 -20.05 -8.51
N LYS A 178 -12.70 -20.45 -7.24
CA LYS A 178 -11.79 -21.46 -6.67
C LYS A 178 -11.99 -22.84 -7.31
N GLN A 179 -13.25 -23.27 -7.49
CA GLN A 179 -13.56 -24.56 -8.13
C GLN A 179 -13.15 -24.59 -9.60
N GLU A 180 -13.25 -23.48 -10.32
CA GLU A 180 -12.84 -23.37 -11.71
C GLU A 180 -11.31 -23.47 -11.85
N LYS A 181 -10.56 -22.81 -10.96
CA LYS A 181 -9.09 -22.95 -10.87
C LYS A 181 -8.66 -24.39 -10.53
N GLU A 182 -9.38 -25.08 -9.65
CA GLU A 182 -9.09 -26.47 -9.28
C GLU A 182 -9.44 -27.47 -10.39
N ARG A 183 -10.48 -27.20 -11.18
CA ARG A 183 -10.84 -27.99 -12.37
C ARG A 183 -9.90 -27.77 -13.56
N GLY A 184 -9.18 -26.65 -13.60
CA GLY A 184 -8.23 -26.29 -14.66
C GLY A 184 -6.85 -26.95 -14.61
N ASN A 185 -6.57 -27.83 -13.64
CA ASN A 185 -5.26 -28.48 -13.44
C ASN A 185 -5.06 -29.82 -14.20
N GLY A 186 -5.75 -30.03 -15.33
CA GLY A 186 -5.40 -31.04 -16.34
C GLY A 186 -4.68 -30.39 -17.53
N PRO A 187 -3.88 -31.11 -18.36
CA PRO A 187 -3.15 -30.49 -19.45
C PRO A 187 -4.12 -29.96 -20.52
N VAL A 188 -4.40 -28.65 -20.51
CA VAL A 188 -5.36 -28.05 -21.44
C VAL A 188 -4.69 -27.78 -22.78
N ARG A 189 -5.05 -28.59 -23.77
CA ARG A 189 -4.94 -28.26 -25.19
C ARG A 189 -5.97 -27.17 -25.50
N ARG A 190 -5.59 -25.90 -25.39
CA ARG A 190 -6.45 -24.76 -25.77
C ARG A 190 -6.67 -24.79 -27.29
N LYS A 191 -7.92 -24.65 -27.75
CA LYS A 191 -8.20 -24.29 -29.15
C LYS A 191 -7.61 -22.90 -29.42
N PRO A 192 -7.00 -22.65 -30.59
CA PRO A 192 -6.33 -21.39 -30.84
C PRO A 192 -7.38 -20.32 -31.12
N GLU A 193 -7.70 -19.52 -30.11
CA GLU A 193 -7.80 -18.08 -30.35
C GLU A 193 -6.41 -17.65 -30.85
N LEU A 194 -6.36 -16.84 -31.90
CA LEU A 194 -5.10 -16.32 -32.43
C LEU A 194 -4.33 -15.69 -31.27
N VAL A 195 -3.25 -16.37 -30.85
CA VAL A 195 -2.26 -15.81 -29.94
C VAL A 195 -1.46 -14.86 -30.81
N GLU A 196 -1.93 -13.62 -30.90
CA GLU A 196 -1.02 -12.55 -31.31
C GLU A 196 0.13 -12.53 -30.31
N PRO A 197 1.39 -12.50 -30.76
CA PRO A 197 2.52 -12.49 -29.86
C PRO A 197 2.47 -11.20 -29.03
N ASP A 198 2.07 -11.37 -27.77
CA ASP A 198 1.95 -10.37 -26.70
C ASP A 198 3.30 -9.72 -26.31
N MET A 199 4.32 -9.86 -27.15
CA MET A 199 5.67 -9.36 -26.93
C MET A 199 5.71 -7.84 -26.78
N SER A 200 4.80 -7.11 -27.43
CA SER A 200 4.67 -5.65 -27.23
C SER A 200 4.11 -5.32 -25.85
N LEU A 201 3.03 -5.99 -25.41
CA LEU A 201 2.45 -5.77 -24.08
C LEU A 201 3.39 -6.23 -22.96
N ILE A 202 4.12 -7.33 -23.16
CA ILE A 202 5.16 -7.79 -22.24
C ILE A 202 6.35 -6.83 -22.23
N ALA A 203 6.79 -6.31 -23.39
CA ALA A 203 7.89 -5.34 -23.44
C ALA A 203 7.49 -3.99 -22.83
N ASP A 204 6.22 -3.59 -22.95
CA ASP A 204 5.67 -2.41 -22.31
C ASP A 204 5.58 -2.62 -20.78
N ASP A 205 5.15 -3.79 -20.30
CA ASP A 205 5.09 -4.12 -18.86
C ASP A 205 6.47 -4.31 -18.22
N LEU A 206 7.44 -4.85 -18.97
CA LEU A 206 8.84 -4.96 -18.56
C LEU A 206 9.62 -3.66 -18.77
N GLY A 207 9.02 -2.68 -19.47
CA GLY A 207 9.60 -1.38 -19.75
C GLY A 207 9.54 -0.48 -18.52
N GLU A 208 10.66 0.18 -18.20
CA GLU A 208 10.68 1.21 -17.15
C GLU A 208 10.36 2.59 -17.75
N ASP A 209 9.22 3.17 -17.36
CA ASP A 209 8.73 4.48 -17.84
C ASP A 209 9.45 5.68 -17.22
N ASP A 210 10.18 5.50 -16.10
CA ASP A 210 10.82 6.60 -15.37
C ASP A 210 12.31 6.34 -15.11
N ARG A 211 13.18 6.98 -15.91
CA ARG A 211 14.64 6.98 -15.72
C ARG A 211 15.06 8.20 -14.91
N GLY A 212 14.64 8.27 -13.66
CA GLY A 212 15.22 9.22 -12.72
C GLY A 212 16.73 8.97 -12.53
N PRO A 213 17.56 10.00 -12.34
CA PRO A 213 19.00 9.81 -12.10
C PRO A 213 19.25 9.17 -10.73
N GLY A 214 20.05 8.10 -10.70
CA GLY A 214 20.54 7.47 -9.47
C GLY A 214 20.07 6.02 -9.29
N ALA A 215 20.47 5.39 -8.18
CA ALA A 215 20.12 4.00 -7.87
C ALA A 215 18.65 3.80 -7.49
N TYR A 216 18.18 2.56 -7.65
CA TYR A 216 16.80 2.19 -7.38
C TYR A 216 16.62 1.77 -5.90
N CYS A 217 15.78 2.49 -5.16
CA CYS A 217 15.40 2.12 -3.80
C CYS A 217 14.34 1.02 -3.85
N GLN A 218 14.62 -0.16 -3.34
CA GLN A 218 13.68 -1.28 -3.33
C GLN A 218 13.36 -1.77 -1.92
N ASP A 219 12.26 -2.52 -1.78
CA ASP A 219 11.97 -3.25 -0.55
C ASP A 219 12.99 -4.38 -0.34
N TYR A 220 13.11 -4.84 0.91
CA TYR A 220 14.12 -5.82 1.30
C TYR A 220 13.90 -7.21 0.67
N GLU A 221 12.67 -7.62 0.34
CA GLU A 221 12.42 -8.90 -0.32
C GLU A 221 12.87 -8.88 -1.78
N THR A 222 12.53 -7.81 -2.51
CA THR A 222 13.01 -7.59 -3.87
C THR A 222 14.54 -7.50 -3.88
N PHE A 223 15.13 -6.76 -2.94
CA PHE A 223 16.58 -6.69 -2.76
C PHE A 223 17.22 -8.08 -2.62
N LYS A 224 16.67 -8.97 -1.78
CA LYS A 224 17.15 -10.36 -1.63
C LYS A 224 17.05 -11.17 -2.91
N GLN A 225 15.97 -11.01 -3.68
CA GLN A 225 15.77 -11.74 -4.93
C GLN A 225 16.80 -11.30 -5.98
N VAL A 226 17.01 -9.99 -6.13
CA VAL A 226 18.02 -9.44 -7.04
C VAL A 226 19.42 -9.87 -6.60
N TYR A 227 19.78 -9.76 -5.32
CA TYR A 227 21.07 -10.22 -4.80
C TYR A 227 21.34 -11.70 -5.16
N ARG A 228 20.38 -12.59 -4.89
CA ARG A 228 20.54 -14.03 -5.19
C ARG A 228 20.71 -14.30 -6.68
N LEU A 229 20.02 -13.55 -7.54
CA LEU A 229 20.14 -13.69 -8.99
C LEU A 229 21.51 -13.19 -9.48
N THR A 230 21.92 -12.01 -9.03
CA THR A 230 23.20 -11.39 -9.40
C THR A 230 24.39 -12.20 -8.90
N GLU A 231 24.34 -12.67 -7.65
CA GLU A 231 25.37 -13.57 -7.10
C GLU A 231 25.49 -14.85 -7.92
N ARG A 232 24.37 -15.48 -8.30
CA ARG A 232 24.38 -16.68 -9.16
C ARG A 232 25.02 -16.43 -10.53
N ARG A 233 24.80 -15.25 -11.11
CA ARG A 233 25.37 -14.85 -12.40
C ARG A 233 26.88 -14.64 -12.30
N LEU A 234 27.34 -13.96 -11.26
CA LEU A 234 28.75 -13.57 -11.08
C LEU A 234 29.62 -14.66 -10.42
N ARG A 235 29.06 -15.83 -10.08
CA ARG A 235 29.79 -16.99 -9.48
C ARG A 235 30.99 -17.51 -10.29
N ARG A 236 31.16 -17.09 -11.55
CA ARG A 236 32.26 -17.52 -12.44
C ARG A 236 33.15 -16.36 -12.88
N GLU A 237 32.97 -15.16 -12.34
CA GLU A 237 33.67 -13.94 -12.76
C GLU A 237 34.58 -13.41 -11.65
N ILE A 238 35.62 -12.64 -12.03
CA ILE A 238 36.56 -11.99 -11.09
C ILE A 238 35.90 -10.84 -10.32
N ARG A 239 34.82 -10.28 -10.88
CA ARG A 239 34.03 -9.19 -10.30
C ARG A 239 32.86 -9.75 -9.50
N GLY A 240 32.54 -9.09 -8.40
CA GLY A 240 31.62 -9.61 -7.39
C GLY A 240 30.41 -8.71 -7.13
N VAL A 241 29.53 -9.22 -6.26
CA VAL A 241 28.49 -8.41 -5.60
C VAL A 241 29.01 -8.03 -4.23
N PHE A 242 28.97 -6.74 -3.89
CA PHE A 242 29.37 -6.24 -2.58
C PHE A 242 28.17 -5.62 -1.88
N LEU A 243 28.03 -5.99 -0.61
CA LEU A 243 27.04 -5.42 0.30
C LEU A 243 27.71 -4.44 1.25
N ILE A 244 27.16 -3.24 1.32
CA ILE A 244 27.64 -2.15 2.18
C ILE A 244 26.50 -1.75 3.09
N LEU A 245 26.71 -1.87 4.41
CA LEU A 245 25.73 -1.47 5.42
C LEU A 245 26.11 -0.12 6.00
N PHE A 246 25.26 0.88 5.79
CA PHE A 246 25.36 2.19 6.40
C PHE A 246 24.47 2.24 7.64
N THR A 247 25.02 2.68 8.77
CA THR A 247 24.32 2.79 10.04
C THR A 247 24.50 4.20 10.61
N LEU A 248 23.39 4.90 10.87
CA LEU A 248 23.40 6.17 11.58
C LEU A 248 23.29 5.95 13.08
N THR A 249 24.22 6.54 13.83
CA THR A 249 24.21 6.54 15.30
C THR A 249 24.58 7.93 15.82
N ASP A 250 24.42 8.14 17.11
CA ASP A 250 25.11 9.24 17.80
C ASP A 250 26.59 8.89 18.11
N GLN A 251 27.24 9.74 18.91
CA GLN A 251 28.62 9.55 19.37
C GLN A 251 28.82 8.29 20.24
N ASP A 252 27.81 7.95 21.04
CA ASP A 252 27.81 6.82 21.96
C ASP A 252 27.35 5.50 21.31
N LYS A 253 27.11 5.51 20.00
CA LYS A 253 26.56 4.39 19.20
C LYS A 253 25.10 4.07 19.54
N CYS A 254 24.38 4.99 20.16
CA CYS A 254 22.96 4.90 20.43
C CYS A 254 22.12 5.42 19.26
N PHE A 255 20.81 5.14 19.33
CA PHE A 255 19.85 5.67 18.39
C PHE A 255 19.67 7.17 18.59
N LEU A 256 19.53 7.88 17.48
CA LEU A 256 19.11 9.27 17.49
C LEU A 256 17.65 9.38 17.96
N ASP A 257 17.25 10.56 18.45
CA ASP A 257 15.84 10.89 18.64
C ASP A 257 15.04 10.64 17.34
N MET A 258 13.76 10.23 17.46
CA MET A 258 12.95 9.79 16.32
C MET A 258 12.82 10.83 15.20
N GLU A 259 12.60 12.11 15.52
CA GLU A 259 12.47 13.15 14.49
C GLU A 259 13.81 13.41 13.80
N ARG A 260 14.89 13.42 14.59
CA ARG A 260 16.25 13.60 14.07
C ARG A 260 16.64 12.41 13.19
N GLN A 261 16.36 11.20 13.64
CA GLN A 261 16.62 9.96 12.92
C GLN A 261 15.91 9.92 11.57
N ALA A 262 14.64 10.35 11.51
CA ALA A 262 13.88 10.39 10.27
C ALA A 262 14.53 11.34 9.24
N ARG A 263 14.88 12.56 9.66
CA ARG A 263 15.54 13.55 8.79
C ARG A 263 16.90 13.07 8.29
N GLU A 264 17.73 12.53 9.17
CA GLU A 264 19.08 12.07 8.80
C GLU A 264 19.03 10.84 7.88
N MET A 265 18.07 9.94 8.09
CA MET A 265 17.85 8.80 7.20
C MET A 265 17.36 9.23 5.82
N GLU A 266 16.44 10.19 5.72
CA GLU A 266 15.98 10.72 4.43
C GLU A 266 17.15 11.33 3.64
N ARG A 267 17.97 12.15 4.33
CA ARG A 267 19.17 12.74 3.75
C ARG A 267 20.20 11.70 3.32
N LEU A 268 20.45 10.68 4.13
CA LEU A 268 21.37 9.58 3.78
C LEU A 268 20.85 8.81 2.56
N GLY A 269 19.55 8.52 2.50
CA GLY A 269 18.92 7.88 1.34
C GLY A 269 19.12 8.69 0.06
N ASP A 270 18.96 10.00 0.13
CA ASP A 270 19.22 10.91 -0.99
C ASP A 270 20.70 10.93 -1.42
N GLY A 271 21.61 10.91 -0.45
CA GLY A 271 23.05 10.82 -0.70
C GLY A 271 23.42 9.50 -1.39
N ILE A 272 22.86 8.39 -0.93
CA ILE A 272 23.04 7.06 -1.55
C ILE A 272 22.51 7.07 -2.99
N ARG A 273 21.27 7.53 -3.21
CA ARG A 273 20.64 7.59 -4.53
C ARG A 273 21.52 8.32 -5.54
N LYS A 274 22.01 9.51 -5.19
CA LYS A 274 22.83 10.37 -6.06
C LYS A 274 24.25 9.83 -6.27
N SER A 275 24.74 9.03 -5.33
CA SER A 275 26.11 8.50 -5.35
C SER A 275 26.24 7.17 -6.06
N LEU A 276 25.15 6.54 -6.50
CA LEU A 276 25.16 5.22 -7.11
C LEU A 276 24.71 5.26 -8.57
N ARG A 277 25.10 4.26 -9.36
CA ARG A 277 24.69 4.14 -10.77
C ARG A 277 23.24 3.66 -10.85
N MET A 278 22.60 3.91 -11.99
CA MET A 278 21.21 3.51 -12.23
C MET A 278 20.95 2.00 -12.03
N GLY A 279 21.96 1.16 -12.32
CA GLY A 279 21.88 -0.29 -12.14
C GLY A 279 22.21 -0.80 -10.72
N ASP A 280 22.61 0.09 -9.80
CA ASP A 280 22.89 -0.28 -8.42
C ASP A 280 21.61 -0.24 -7.58
N LEU A 281 21.59 -0.99 -6.47
CA LEU A 281 20.40 -1.17 -5.64
C LEU A 281 20.66 -0.76 -4.19
N TYR A 282 19.68 -0.18 -3.52
CA TYR A 282 19.73 -0.01 -2.08
C TYR A 282 18.34 -0.17 -1.45
N THR A 283 18.33 -0.44 -0.14
CA THR A 283 17.10 -0.65 0.62
C THR A 283 17.26 -0.12 2.04
N ARG A 284 16.18 0.39 2.63
CA ARG A 284 16.15 0.75 4.05
C ARG A 284 16.02 -0.55 4.86
N TYR A 285 17.11 -0.98 5.48
CA TYR A 285 17.17 -2.23 6.25
C TYR A 285 16.53 -2.09 7.63
N SER A 286 16.68 -0.93 8.27
CA SER A 286 16.09 -0.66 9.60
C SER A 286 15.77 0.84 9.80
N SER A 287 15.35 1.22 11.00
CA SER A 287 15.08 2.62 11.33
C SER A 287 16.31 3.52 11.19
N CYS A 288 17.53 2.98 11.35
CA CYS A 288 18.80 3.71 11.25
C CYS A 288 19.78 3.17 10.19
N GLN A 289 19.36 2.21 9.36
CA GLN A 289 20.27 1.53 8.44
C GLN A 289 19.78 1.49 7.00
N TYR A 290 20.74 1.69 6.09
CA TYR A 290 20.60 1.39 4.67
C TYR A 290 21.55 0.26 4.29
N LEU A 291 21.05 -0.67 3.50
CA LEU A 291 21.84 -1.72 2.87
C LEU A 291 21.95 -1.41 1.38
N VAL A 292 23.18 -1.35 0.88
CA VAL A 292 23.52 -1.05 -0.50
C VAL A 292 24.11 -2.29 -1.15
N MET A 293 23.68 -2.59 -2.37
CA MET A 293 24.24 -3.62 -3.23
C MET A 293 24.82 -2.98 -4.48
N VAL A 294 26.12 -3.19 -4.66
CA VAL A 294 26.86 -2.80 -5.86
C VAL A 294 27.42 -4.05 -6.51
N SER A 295 27.40 -4.10 -7.84
CA SER A 295 27.79 -5.29 -8.61
C SER A 295 28.70 -4.93 -9.77
N ASP A 296 29.39 -5.93 -10.33
CA ASP A 296 30.34 -5.73 -11.43
C ASP A 296 31.51 -4.79 -11.07
N ILE A 297 31.95 -4.86 -9.81
CA ILE A 297 33.08 -4.10 -9.28
C ILE A 297 34.06 -4.99 -8.51
N ASN A 298 35.23 -4.44 -8.17
CA ASN A 298 36.17 -5.04 -7.22
C ASN A 298 36.07 -4.42 -5.80
N GLU A 299 36.86 -4.93 -4.87
CA GLU A 299 36.82 -4.48 -3.46
C GLU A 299 37.28 -3.02 -3.28
N GLU A 300 38.31 -2.58 -4.01
CA GLU A 300 38.81 -1.20 -3.95
C GLU A 300 37.74 -0.20 -4.45
N GLU A 301 37.02 -0.55 -5.51
CA GLU A 301 35.90 0.22 -6.04
C GLU A 301 34.74 0.29 -5.04
N ALA A 302 34.45 -0.80 -4.32
CA ALA A 302 33.44 -0.81 -3.26
C ALA A 302 33.80 0.18 -2.14
N VAL A 303 35.09 0.23 -1.75
CA VAL A 303 35.59 1.21 -0.77
C VAL A 303 35.43 2.64 -1.29
N MET A 304 35.75 2.90 -2.55
CA MET A 304 35.58 4.23 -3.16
C MET A 304 34.11 4.68 -3.15
N ILE A 305 33.17 3.78 -3.43
CA ILE A 305 31.73 4.07 -3.37
C ILE A 305 31.30 4.40 -1.93
N ALA A 306 31.76 3.61 -0.96
CA ALA A 306 31.46 3.85 0.46
C ALA A 306 31.93 5.22 0.94
N ARG A 307 33.15 5.61 0.56
CA ARG A 307 33.71 6.94 0.85
C ARG A 307 32.91 8.04 0.18
N ARG A 308 32.61 7.91 -1.11
CA ARG A 308 31.81 8.89 -1.86
C ARG A 308 30.45 9.16 -1.21
N ILE A 309 29.73 8.11 -0.80
CA ILE A 309 28.44 8.24 -0.11
C ILE A 309 28.62 9.00 1.22
N SER A 310 29.67 8.66 1.96
CA SER A 310 29.98 9.33 3.24
C SER A 310 30.32 10.81 3.04
N ASP A 311 31.13 11.14 2.04
CA ASP A 311 31.52 12.51 1.71
C ASP A 311 30.31 13.34 1.27
N VAL A 312 29.40 12.78 0.48
CA VAL A 312 28.14 13.44 0.10
C VAL A 312 27.24 13.67 1.32
N TYR A 313 27.17 12.69 2.24
CA TYR A 313 26.39 12.81 3.45
C TYR A 313 26.94 13.92 4.37
N TYR A 314 28.25 13.97 4.61
CA TYR A 314 28.88 14.97 5.47
C TYR A 314 29.05 16.35 4.79
N GLY A 315 29.22 16.41 3.47
CA GLY A 315 29.48 17.63 2.72
C GLY A 315 28.35 18.68 2.73
N GLY A 316 27.13 18.30 3.13
CA GLY A 316 26.01 19.23 3.32
C GLY A 316 25.78 19.69 4.77
N GLN A 317 26.75 19.55 5.67
CA GLN A 317 26.62 19.88 7.11
C GLN A 317 27.05 21.33 7.43
N GLU A 318 26.34 21.99 8.34
CA GLU A 318 26.96 22.75 9.45
C GLU A 318 27.13 21.72 10.58
N ASN A 319 28.36 21.25 10.81
CA ASN A 319 28.60 20.01 11.56
C ASN A 319 28.63 20.25 13.07
N ASP A 320 27.59 19.80 13.79
CA ASP A 320 27.57 19.75 15.26
C ASP A 320 28.24 18.47 15.82
N GLY A 321 28.79 17.61 14.94
CA GLY A 321 29.55 16.40 15.34
C GLY A 321 28.72 15.32 16.07
N SER A 322 27.42 15.54 16.27
CA SER A 322 26.54 14.69 17.09
C SER A 322 25.98 13.48 16.35
N VAL A 323 26.10 13.43 15.02
CA VAL A 323 25.62 12.31 14.18
C VAL A 323 26.80 11.63 13.50
N ILE A 324 26.90 10.31 13.63
CA ILE A 324 27.96 9.48 13.06
C ILE A 324 27.36 8.50 12.06
N LEU A 325 27.78 8.62 10.80
CA LEU A 325 27.58 7.60 9.78
C LEU A 325 28.69 6.54 9.88
N ARG A 326 28.31 5.31 10.22
CA ARG A 326 29.19 4.14 10.20
C ARG A 326 28.94 3.33 8.94
N CYS A 327 30.01 2.78 8.40
CA CYS A 327 29.97 1.93 7.22
C CYS A 327 30.63 0.60 7.53
N SER A 328 29.94 -0.50 7.22
CA SER A 328 30.47 -1.87 7.36
C SER A 328 30.55 -2.53 5.98
N TYR A 329 31.74 -2.99 5.60
CA TYR A 329 31.99 -3.73 4.36
C TYR A 329 33.27 -4.60 4.47
N PRO A 330 33.37 -5.69 3.69
CA PRO A 330 32.28 -6.37 2.98
C PRO A 330 31.57 -7.39 3.90
N LEU A 331 30.23 -7.46 3.82
CA LEU A 331 29.51 -8.67 4.24
C LEU A 331 29.84 -9.76 3.21
N LYS A 332 30.94 -10.50 3.40
CA LYS A 332 31.19 -11.71 2.61
C LYS A 332 30.03 -12.68 2.90
N PRO A 333 29.42 -13.33 1.88
CA PRO A 333 28.60 -14.49 2.16
C PRO A 333 29.48 -15.48 2.95
N GLU A 334 28.94 -16.04 4.04
CA GLU A 334 29.61 -17.12 4.78
C GLU A 334 30.21 -18.10 3.75
N ASP A 335 31.52 -18.29 3.79
CA ASP A 335 32.20 -19.35 3.07
C ASP A 335 31.59 -20.66 3.59
N LYS A 336 30.51 -21.12 2.96
CA LYS A 336 30.04 -22.48 3.12
C LYS A 336 31.08 -23.32 2.44
N GLY A 337 32.09 -23.70 3.21
CA GLY A 337 33.10 -24.67 2.83
C GLY A 337 32.39 -25.94 2.34
N TRP A 338 32.27 -26.08 1.03
CA TRP A 338 32.10 -27.38 0.42
C TRP A 338 33.52 -27.89 0.19
N SER A 339 34.06 -28.54 1.21
CA SER A 339 35.13 -29.51 1.02
C SER A 339 34.59 -30.60 0.09
N VAL A 340 35.14 -30.68 -1.12
CA VAL A 340 35.06 -31.88 -1.97
C VAL A 340 35.87 -32.99 -1.33
#